data_AF-A0A0D0GHV7-F1
#
_entry.id   AF-A0A0D0GHV7-F1
#
_cell.length_a   1.000
_cell.length_b   1.000
_cell.length_c   1.000
_cell.angle_alpha   90.00
_cell.angle_beta   90.00
_cell.angle_gamma   90.00
#
_symmetry.space_group_name_H-M   'P 1'
#
loop_
_entity.id
_entity.type
_entity.pdbx_description
1 polymer ?
#
loop_
_entity_poly.entity_id
_entity_poly.type
_entity_poly.pdbx_seq_one_letter_code
_entity_poly.pdbx_strand_id
1 'polypeptide(L)'
;MPDAMDSQQSGPPSDKPLHVATATLLLLAGEIACASETPSWGRERALELIDALLALATQHGFAQPDALRTKLITRTLTERTQLLAEIAFNAVPASALLAAVRQSGFNMAQ
;
A
#
# COMPACT_ATOMS: atom_id res chain seq x y z
N MET A 1 0.45 -28.34 35.13
CA MET A 1 0.76 -26.89 35.20
C MET A 1 2.21 -26.75 35.61
N PRO A 2 3.04 -25.95 34.93
CA PRO A 2 3.02 -25.57 33.50
C PRO A 2 4.41 -25.75 32.84
N ASP A 3 4.48 -25.74 31.51
CA ASP A 3 5.49 -24.92 30.82
C ASP A 3 5.02 -24.73 29.38
N ALA A 4 4.41 -23.58 29.15
CA ALA A 4 4.10 -23.06 27.84
C ALA A 4 5.42 -22.57 27.25
N MET A 5 6.02 -23.32 26.33
CA MET A 5 7.06 -22.77 25.48
C MET A 5 6.40 -22.16 24.26
N ASP A 6 6.32 -20.84 24.35
CA ASP A 6 6.06 -19.87 23.32
C ASP A 6 6.48 -20.36 21.93
N SER A 7 5.48 -20.53 21.08
CA SER A 7 5.68 -20.56 19.63
C SER A 7 6.14 -19.16 19.22
N GLN A 8 7.46 -18.91 19.30
CA GLN A 8 8.08 -17.77 18.65
C GLN A 8 7.91 -17.96 17.14
N GLN A 9 6.79 -17.44 16.65
CA GLN A 9 6.51 -17.26 15.24
C GLN A 9 7.51 -16.21 14.73
N SER A 10 8.68 -16.71 14.33
CA SER A 10 9.70 -15.96 13.60
C SER A 10 9.12 -15.59 12.23
N GLY A 11 8.31 -14.53 12.19
CA GLY A 11 8.05 -13.82 10.95
C GLY A 11 9.40 -13.33 10.41
N PRO A 12 9.69 -13.48 9.11
CA PRO A 12 10.96 -13.04 8.56
C PRO A 12 11.13 -11.54 8.80
N PRO A 13 12.34 -11.05 9.12
CA PRO A 13 12.60 -9.62 9.14
C PRO A 13 12.38 -9.12 7.71
N SER A 14 11.25 -8.48 7.47
CA SER A 14 11.04 -7.75 6.23
C SER A 14 11.86 -6.47 6.37
N ASP A 15 13.14 -6.54 6.02
CA ASP A 15 14.14 -5.47 6.13
C ASP A 15 13.89 -4.33 5.12
N LYS A 16 12.69 -4.29 4.53
CA LYS A 16 12.27 -3.24 3.60
C LYS A 16 11.69 -2.07 4.41
N PRO A 17 12.12 -0.83 4.13
CA PRO A 17 11.50 0.34 4.73
C PRO A 17 9.99 0.34 4.51
N LEU A 18 9.21 0.75 5.52
CA LEU A 18 7.74 0.75 5.45
C LEU A 18 7.19 1.58 4.27
N HIS A 19 7.88 2.64 3.85
CA HIS A 19 7.50 3.42 2.68
C HIS A 19 7.61 2.60 1.37
N VAL A 20 8.60 1.71 1.26
CA VAL A 20 8.75 0.78 0.12
C VAL A 20 7.64 -0.27 0.14
N ALA A 21 7.30 -0.79 1.33
CA ALA A 21 6.17 -1.71 1.47
C ALA A 21 4.84 -1.05 1.09
N THR A 22 4.63 0.21 1.49
CA THR A 22 3.43 0.98 1.14
C THR A 22 3.37 1.30 -0.35
N ALA A 23 4.51 1.67 -0.95
CA ALA A 23 4.62 1.84 -2.40
C ALA A 23 4.27 0.55 -3.16
N THR A 24 4.78 -0.59 -2.68
CA THR A 24 4.45 -1.92 -3.25
C THR A 24 2.95 -2.21 -3.15
N LEU A 25 2.33 -1.92 -2.00
CA LEU A 25 0.89 -2.07 -1.81
C LEU A 25 0.09 -1.19 -2.78
N LEU A 26 0.53 0.06 -2.99
CA LEU A 26 -0.10 0.97 -3.94
C LEU A 26 -0.03 0.45 -5.39
N LEU A 27 1.12 -0.11 -5.80
CA LEU A 27 1.29 -0.71 -7.13
C LEU A 27 0.38 -1.92 -7.32
N LEU A 28 0.33 -2.81 -6.32
CA LEU A 28 -0.55 -3.99 -6.33
C LEU A 28 -2.03 -3.59 -6.41
N ALA A 29 -2.42 -2.54 -5.69
CA ALA A 29 -3.77 -1.98 -5.79
C ALA A 29 -4.07 -1.49 -7.23
N GLY A 30 -3.10 -0.85 -7.88
CA GLY A 30 -3.19 -0.46 -9.29
C GLY A 30 -3.41 -1.65 -10.23
N GLU A 31 -2.67 -2.75 -10.02
CA GLU A 31 -2.85 -3.99 -10.77
C GLU A 31 -4.25 -4.58 -10.59
N ILE A 32 -4.72 -4.70 -9.35
CA ILE A 32 -6.05 -5.21 -9.01
C ILE A 32 -7.14 -4.33 -9.62
N ALA A 33 -7.00 -3.00 -9.55
CA ALA A 33 -7.96 -2.08 -10.13
C ALA A 33 -8.08 -2.27 -11.65
N CYS A 34 -6.97 -2.62 -12.31
CA CYS A 34 -6.92 -2.79 -13.76
C CYS A 34 -7.19 -4.21 -14.23
N ALA A 35 -7.10 -5.23 -13.37
CA ALA A 35 -7.21 -6.63 -13.76
C ALA A 35 -8.63 -6.96 -14.27
N SER A 36 -8.67 -7.72 -15.36
CA SER A 36 -9.92 -8.12 -16.04
C SER A 36 -10.72 -9.13 -15.23
N GLU A 37 -10.02 -10.01 -14.54
CA GLU A 37 -10.56 -11.06 -13.68
C GLU A 37 -11.03 -10.56 -12.31
N THR A 38 -10.67 -9.33 -11.92
CA THR A 38 -11.10 -8.76 -10.65
C THR A 38 -12.59 -8.40 -10.68
N PRO A 39 -13.41 -8.93 -9.75
CA PRO A 39 -14.80 -8.54 -9.60
C PRO A 39 -14.98 -7.03 -9.41
N SER A 40 -16.14 -6.48 -9.76
CA SER A 40 -16.43 -5.04 -9.61
C SER A 40 -16.18 -4.52 -8.19
N TRP A 41 -16.62 -5.26 -7.17
CA TRP A 41 -16.38 -4.91 -5.78
C TRP A 41 -14.89 -4.87 -5.42
N GLY A 42 -14.08 -5.77 -5.98
CA GLY A 42 -12.63 -5.82 -5.74
C GLY A 42 -11.92 -4.63 -6.38
N ARG A 43 -12.37 -4.24 -7.58
CA ARG A 43 -11.88 -3.05 -8.27
C ARG A 43 -12.21 -1.77 -7.50
N GLU A 44 -13.44 -1.64 -6.99
CA GLU A 44 -13.84 -0.51 -6.16
C GLU A 44 -12.98 -0.39 -4.90
N ARG A 45 -12.73 -1.50 -4.20
CA ARG A 45 -11.87 -1.52 -3.02
C ARG A 45 -10.42 -1.14 -3.33
N ALA A 46 -9.90 -1.60 -4.46
CA ALA A 46 -8.56 -1.23 -4.91
C ALA A 46 -8.47 0.28 -5.23
N LEU A 47 -9.50 0.85 -5.87
CA LEU A 47 -9.57 2.29 -6.13
C LEU A 47 -9.69 3.12 -4.85
N GLU A 48 -10.53 2.69 -3.89
CA GLU A 48 -10.64 3.33 -2.56
C GLU A 48 -9.28 3.35 -1.84
N LEU A 49 -8.55 2.23 -1.88
CA LEU A 49 -7.22 2.13 -1.29
C LEU A 49 -6.19 3.06 -1.97
N ILE A 50 -6.19 3.11 -3.31
CA ILE A 50 -5.34 4.02 -4.08
C ILE A 50 -5.62 5.47 -3.65
N ASP A 51 -6.89 5.86 -3.61
CA ASP A 51 -7.29 7.23 -3.29
C ASP A 51 -6.92 7.59 -1.83
N ALA A 52 -7.11 6.68 -0.88
CA ALA A 52 -6.71 6.88 0.52
C ALA A 52 -5.18 7.04 0.68
N LEU A 53 -4.39 6.20 0.03
CA LEU A 53 -2.93 6.26 0.11
C LEU A 53 -2.36 7.51 -0.58
N LEU A 54 -2.94 7.92 -1.71
CA LEU A 54 -2.54 9.16 -2.39
C LEU A 54 -2.95 10.41 -1.60
N ALA A 55 -4.11 10.39 -0.95
CA ALA A 55 -4.51 11.47 -0.05
C ALA A 55 -3.54 11.60 1.13
N LEU A 56 -3.11 10.47 1.72
CA LEU A 56 -2.08 10.46 2.76
C LEU A 56 -0.76 11.05 2.26
N ALA A 57 -0.25 10.59 1.12
CA ALA A 57 0.98 11.11 0.53
C ALA A 57 0.88 12.63 0.29
N THR A 58 -0.26 13.11 -0.20
CA THR A 58 -0.52 14.54 -0.45
C THR A 58 -0.48 15.36 0.85
N GLN A 59 -1.08 14.85 1.94
CA GLN A 59 -1.02 15.50 3.25
C GLN A 59 0.42 15.66 3.78
N HIS A 60 1.33 14.81 3.31
CA HIS A 60 2.76 14.83 3.65
C HIS A 60 3.64 15.45 2.55
N GLY A 61 3.06 16.21 1.63
CA GLY A 61 3.80 17.03 0.67
C GLY A 61 4.06 16.39 -0.69
N PHE A 62 3.46 15.24 -1.00
CA PHE A 62 3.52 14.70 -2.36
C PHE A 62 2.68 15.56 -3.32
N ALA A 63 3.32 16.10 -4.36
CA ALA A 63 2.70 17.09 -5.25
C ALA A 63 2.04 16.49 -6.51
N GLN A 64 2.19 15.18 -6.77
CA GLN A 64 1.77 14.56 -8.03
C GLN A 64 0.77 13.39 -7.86
N PRO A 65 -0.26 13.50 -6.99
CA PRO A 65 -1.20 12.40 -6.74
C PRO A 65 -1.95 11.98 -8.00
N ASP A 66 -2.47 12.92 -8.80
CA ASP A 66 -3.24 12.61 -10.01
C ASP A 66 -2.41 11.93 -11.11
N ALA A 67 -1.15 12.35 -11.26
CA ALA A 67 -0.23 11.78 -12.22
C ALA A 67 0.13 10.34 -11.84
N LEU A 68 0.36 10.07 -10.55
CA LEU A 68 0.60 8.72 -10.05
C LEU A 68 -0.65 7.85 -10.17
N ARG A 69 -1.82 8.38 -9.78
CA ARG A 69 -3.12 7.69 -9.95
C ARG A 69 -3.35 7.26 -11.38
N THR A 70 -3.16 8.17 -12.33
CA THR A 70 -3.32 7.89 -13.77
C THR A 70 -2.42 6.73 -14.19
N LYS A 71 -1.14 6.74 -13.79
CA LYS A 71 -0.19 5.65 -14.13
C LYS A 71 -0.62 4.30 -13.57
N LEU A 72 -1.20 4.27 -12.36
CA LEU A 72 -1.71 3.05 -11.74
C LEU A 72 -2.90 2.48 -12.52
N ILE A 73 -3.84 3.33 -12.94
CA ILE A 73 -5.08 2.90 -13.60
C ILE A 73 -4.94 2.69 -15.12
N THR A 74 -3.85 3.14 -15.74
CA THR A 74 -3.56 2.91 -17.17
C THR A 74 -2.63 1.73 -17.41
N ARG A 75 -2.44 0.83 -16.42
CA ARG A 75 -1.51 -0.33 -16.45
C ARG A 75 -0.07 0.04 -16.84
N THR A 76 0.37 1.26 -16.60
CA THR A 76 1.71 1.72 -16.97
C THR A 76 2.66 1.58 -15.78
N LEU A 77 2.79 0.35 -15.27
CA LEU A 77 3.67 0.03 -14.15
C LEU A 77 5.09 -0.19 -14.66
N THR A 78 5.84 0.90 -14.72
CA THR A 78 7.26 0.91 -15.08
C THR A 78 8.10 1.08 -13.82
N GLU A 79 9.41 0.84 -13.89
CA GLU A 79 10.36 1.18 -12.81
C GLU A 79 10.20 2.64 -12.36
N ARG A 80 9.89 3.55 -13.30
CA ARG A 80 9.61 4.95 -12.99
C ARG A 80 8.34 5.15 -12.15
N THR A 81 7.30 4.33 -12.38
CA THR A 81 6.07 4.36 -11.59
C THR A 81 6.33 3.84 -10.17
N GLN A 82 7.17 2.81 -10.04
CA GLN A 82 7.62 2.31 -8.74
C GLN A 82 8.40 3.38 -7.97
N LEU A 83 9.41 4.00 -8.59
CA LEU A 83 10.19 5.05 -7.94
C LEU A 83 9.32 6.24 -7.50
N LEU A 84 8.34 6.63 -8.33
CA LEU A 84 7.41 7.70 -7.99
C LEU A 84 6.53 7.32 -6.78
N ALA A 85 6.09 6.06 -6.68
CA ALA A 85 5.36 5.56 -5.54
C ALA A 85 6.23 5.53 -4.26
N GLU A 86 7.50 5.12 -4.35
CA GLU A 86 8.42 5.15 -3.22
C GLU A 86 8.67 6.58 -2.71
N ILE A 87 8.88 7.53 -3.64
CA ILE A 87 9.02 8.96 -3.31
C ILE A 87 7.78 9.51 -2.61
N ALA A 88 6.57 9.10 -3.04
CA ALA A 88 5.32 9.55 -2.46
C ALA A 88 5.20 9.24 -0.97
N PHE A 89 5.80 8.14 -0.50
CA PHE A 89 5.73 7.71 0.90
C PHE A 89 7.01 7.97 1.71
N ASN A 90 8.11 8.39 1.08
CA ASN A 90 9.39 8.62 1.76
C ASN A 90 9.30 9.69 2.87
N ALA A 91 8.47 10.72 2.68
CA ALA A 91 8.25 11.78 3.67
C ALA A 91 7.13 11.46 4.68
N VAL A 92 6.42 10.34 4.52
CA VAL A 92 5.30 9.97 5.37
C VAL A 92 5.81 9.27 6.63
N PRO A 93 5.46 9.73 7.85
CA PRO A 93 5.83 9.04 9.08
C PRO A 93 5.31 7.60 9.11
N ALA A 94 6.12 6.68 9.61
CA ALA A 94 5.76 5.27 9.68
C ALA A 94 4.45 5.00 10.46
N SER A 95 4.18 5.79 11.51
CA SER A 95 2.93 5.73 12.27
C SER A 95 1.70 6.07 11.42
N ALA A 96 1.81 7.06 10.53
CA ALA A 96 0.74 7.48 9.64
C ALA A 96 0.48 6.42 8.55
N LEU A 97 1.55 5.82 8.01
CA LEU A 97 1.45 4.68 7.08
C LEU A 97 0.71 3.49 7.72
N LEU A 98 1.10 3.10 8.94
CA LEU A 98 0.45 2.00 9.67
C LEU A 98 -1.01 2.32 10.00
N ALA A 99 -1.31 3.57 10.38
CA ALA A 99 -2.68 3.99 10.66
C ALA A 99 -3.56 3.88 9.41
N ALA A 100 -3.06 4.32 8.25
CA ALA A 100 -3.78 4.25 6.99
C ALA A 100 -4.06 2.80 6.55
N VAL A 101 -3.07 1.90 6.66
CA VAL A 101 -3.25 0.47 6.33
C VAL A 101 -4.25 -0.20 7.28
N ARG A 102 -4.25 0.16 8.56
CA ARG A 102 -5.23 -0.36 9.53
C ARG A 102 -6.64 0.15 9.25
N GLN A 103 -6.78 1.42 8.87
CA GLN A 103 -8.07 2.05 8.58
C GLN A 103 -8.69 1.57 7.26
N SER A 104 -7.87 1.17 6.28
CA SER A 104 -8.35 0.66 4.99
C SER A 104 -8.95 -0.75 5.06
N GLY A 105 -9.10 -1.33 6.26
CA GLY A 105 -9.77 -2.62 6.44
C GLY A 105 -8.93 -3.84 6.06
N PHE A 106 -7.62 -3.70 5.77
CA PHE A 106 -6.67 -4.81 5.78
C PHE A 106 -6.38 -5.24 7.23
N ASN A 107 -7.43 -5.54 8.00
CA ASN A 107 -7.28 -6.47 9.08
C ASN A 107 -7.13 -7.83 8.41
N MET A 108 -5.90 -8.35 8.34
CA MET A 108 -5.74 -9.79 8.40
C MET A 108 -6.36 -10.18 9.74
N ALA A 109 -7.62 -10.61 9.68
CA ALA A 109 -8.29 -11.13 10.86
C ALA A 109 -7.42 -12.27 11.42
N GLN A 110 -7.18 -12.18 12.73
CA GLN A 110 -6.59 -13.24 13.54
C GLN A 110 -7.43 -14.51 13.46
#